data_AF-A0A8B7TDN4-F1
#
_entry.id   AF-A0A8B7TDN4-F1
#
_cell.length_a   1.000
_cell.length_b   1.000
_cell.length_c   1.000
_cell.angle_alpha   90.00
_cell.angle_beta   90.00
_cell.angle_gamma   90.00
#
_symmetry.space_group_name_H-M   'P 1'
#
loop_
_entity.id
_entity.type
_entity.pdbx_description
1 polymer ?
#
loop_
_entity_poly.entity_id
_entity_poly.type
_entity_poly.pdbx_seq_one_letter_code
_entity_poly.pdbx_strand_id
1 'polypeptide(L)'
;MEKFRAVLDLHLKHHSTLGYGLVTLLTAGGERIFSTAVFQCPCSATWNLSYGLVFLLVPAMALFLLGYVLKSRTWRLLTGCCVRDARTNCSVRGALVCAQLGGMASVAPLTWVAVALLGGSFYECAASGSDVLARRLCLGRDPACASQLPLVPCQKASAPGVQDLLMELRAQSQVLGWILIAAVIIFLLIFTLVTRCLSPVSFMQLKFWKIYLEQEQQILKREATAHATKLAEENIKCFFESSDPKEFNTPNMKDWQQISSLFTFNVKDQYYSMLHKYVNRKDKSQSIRSAKGDRVDPVLGFVDSAGLNITDMSL
;
A
#
# COMPACT_ATOMS: atom_id res chain seq x y z
N MET A 1 28.19 -22.33 10.11
CA MET A 1 27.74 -20.97 10.48
C MET A 1 27.99 -19.92 9.38
N GLU A 2 29.17 -19.92 8.74
CA GLU A 2 29.51 -19.04 7.60
C GLU A 2 28.51 -19.07 6.44
N LYS A 3 28.10 -20.26 6.00
CA LYS A 3 27.11 -20.42 4.91
C LYS A 3 25.72 -19.87 5.28
N PHE A 4 25.34 -19.96 6.54
CA PHE A 4 24.08 -19.39 7.05
C PHE A 4 24.15 -17.86 7.08
N ARG A 5 25.30 -17.28 7.46
CA ARG A 5 25.54 -15.83 7.33
C ARG A 5 25.50 -15.37 5.88
N ALA A 6 26.12 -16.11 4.96
CA ALA A 6 26.08 -15.77 3.53
C ALA A 6 24.65 -15.80 2.96
N VAL A 7 23.84 -16.77 3.37
CA VAL A 7 22.41 -16.85 2.99
C VAL A 7 21.61 -15.71 3.64
N LEU A 8 21.87 -15.40 4.92
CA LEU A 8 21.20 -14.31 5.63
C LEU A 8 21.56 -12.95 5.04
N ASP A 9 22.82 -12.73 4.69
CA ASP A 9 23.30 -11.51 4.01
C ASP A 9 22.71 -11.39 2.61
N LEU A 10 22.57 -12.51 1.88
CA LEU A 10 21.88 -12.52 0.59
C LEU A 10 20.40 -12.14 0.75
N HIS A 11 19.74 -12.69 1.79
CA HIS A 11 18.35 -12.42 2.11
C HIS A 11 18.14 -10.97 2.56
N LEU A 12 19.02 -10.42 3.39
CA LEU A 12 19.00 -9.01 3.81
C LEU A 12 19.27 -8.08 2.63
N LYS A 13 20.22 -8.43 1.76
CA LYS A 13 20.58 -7.64 0.56
C LYS A 13 19.47 -7.63 -0.49
N HIS A 14 18.72 -8.71 -0.64
CA HIS A 14 17.63 -8.85 -1.63
C HIS A 14 16.24 -8.92 -1.00
N HIS A 15 16.09 -8.49 0.26
CA HIS A 15 14.85 -8.61 1.02
C HIS A 15 13.64 -8.06 0.26
N SER A 16 13.80 -6.93 -0.42
CA SER A 16 12.74 -6.33 -1.24
C SER A 16 12.34 -7.22 -2.42
N THR A 17 13.29 -7.78 -3.16
CA THR A 17 13.03 -8.64 -4.32
C THR A 17 12.41 -9.97 -3.90
N LEU A 18 12.90 -10.57 -2.80
CA LEU A 18 12.35 -11.78 -2.21
C LEU A 18 10.93 -11.55 -1.68
N GLY A 19 10.68 -10.39 -1.06
CA GLY A 19 9.35 -9.97 -0.63
C GLY A 19 8.37 -9.88 -1.80
N TYR A 20 8.74 -9.24 -2.91
CA TYR A 20 7.89 -9.19 -4.11
C TYR A 20 7.65 -10.57 -4.73
N GLY A 21 8.67 -11.44 -4.75
CA GLY A 21 8.53 -12.83 -5.19
C GLY A 21 7.53 -13.61 -4.33
N LEU A 22 7.66 -13.51 -3.00
CA LEU A 22 6.75 -14.15 -2.04
C LEU A 22 5.32 -13.63 -2.18
N VAL A 23 5.13 -12.32 -2.29
CA VAL A 23 3.79 -11.72 -2.50
C VAL A 23 3.17 -12.22 -3.81
N THR A 24 3.95 -12.31 -4.88
CA THR A 24 3.48 -12.85 -6.17
C THR A 24 3.04 -14.30 -6.03
N LEU A 25 3.85 -15.12 -5.35
CA LEU A 25 3.58 -16.54 -5.13
C LEU A 25 2.36 -16.77 -4.24
N LEU A 26 2.20 -15.96 -3.19
CA LEU A 26 1.01 -15.95 -2.33
C LEU A 26 -0.23 -15.49 -3.08
N THR A 27 -0.12 -14.50 -3.97
CA THR A 27 -1.25 -14.02 -4.78
C THR A 27 -1.70 -15.09 -5.77
N ALA A 28 -0.76 -15.76 -6.45
CA ALA A 28 -1.06 -16.85 -7.36
C ALA A 28 -1.64 -18.08 -6.63
N GLY A 29 -1.07 -18.43 -5.47
CA GLY A 29 -1.59 -19.51 -4.62
C GLY A 29 -2.99 -19.20 -4.08
N GLY A 30 -3.21 -17.96 -3.63
CA GLY A 30 -4.51 -17.48 -3.18
C GLY A 30 -5.57 -17.53 -4.28
N GLU A 31 -5.27 -17.00 -5.47
CA GLU A 31 -6.17 -17.12 -6.63
C GLU A 31 -6.52 -18.58 -6.92
N ARG A 32 -5.53 -19.47 -6.97
CA ARG A 32 -5.77 -20.89 -7.22
C ARG A 32 -6.69 -21.52 -6.17
N ILE A 33 -6.52 -21.19 -4.90
CA ILE A 33 -7.37 -21.71 -3.82
C ILE A 33 -8.80 -21.15 -3.97
N PHE A 34 -8.98 -19.84 -4.15
CA PHE A 34 -10.32 -19.25 -4.30
C PHE A 34 -11.04 -19.75 -5.57
N SER A 35 -10.31 -19.89 -6.67
CA SER A 35 -10.82 -20.31 -7.98
C SER A 35 -11.19 -21.80 -8.00
N THR A 36 -10.45 -22.67 -7.28
CA THR A 36 -10.71 -24.12 -7.28
C THR A 36 -11.56 -24.61 -6.12
N ALA A 37 -11.51 -23.96 -4.95
CA ALA A 37 -12.19 -24.45 -3.74
C ALA A 37 -13.52 -23.72 -3.44
N VAL A 38 -13.72 -22.49 -3.93
CA VAL A 38 -14.87 -21.65 -3.53
C VAL A 38 -15.70 -21.17 -4.73
N PHE A 39 -15.08 -20.99 -5.89
CA PHE A 39 -15.76 -20.41 -7.04
C PHE A 39 -16.48 -21.45 -7.90
N GLN A 40 -17.81 -21.39 -7.91
CA GLN A 40 -18.66 -22.08 -8.87
C GLN A 40 -19.64 -21.06 -9.47
N CYS A 41 -19.62 -20.90 -10.80
CA CYS A 41 -20.53 -19.95 -11.46
C CYS A 41 -21.98 -20.47 -11.36
N PRO A 42 -22.95 -19.64 -10.92
CA PRO A 42 -24.33 -20.09 -10.71
C PRO A 42 -25.10 -20.36 -12.01
N CYS A 43 -24.57 -19.92 -13.16
CA CYS A 43 -25.17 -20.06 -14.49
C CYS A 43 -26.62 -19.59 -14.59
N SER A 44 -26.84 -18.40 -14.05
CA SER A 44 -28.09 -17.67 -14.10
C SER A 44 -27.86 -16.33 -14.80
N ALA A 45 -28.74 -15.98 -15.74
CA ALA A 45 -28.65 -14.76 -16.53
C ALA A 45 -28.53 -13.48 -15.67
N THR A 46 -29.17 -13.46 -14.49
CA THR A 46 -29.19 -12.28 -13.62
C THR A 46 -28.02 -12.22 -12.62
N TRP A 47 -27.52 -13.37 -12.17
CA TRP A 47 -26.53 -13.44 -11.09
C TRP A 47 -25.09 -13.57 -11.55
N ASN A 48 -24.85 -14.09 -12.77
CA ASN A 48 -23.51 -14.35 -13.29
C ASN A 48 -22.60 -13.10 -13.28
N LEU A 49 -23.14 -11.95 -13.70
CA LEU A 49 -22.40 -10.68 -13.74
C LEU A 49 -21.95 -10.24 -12.35
N SER A 50 -22.90 -10.11 -11.41
CA SER A 50 -22.61 -9.69 -10.04
C SER A 50 -21.70 -10.67 -9.31
N TYR A 51 -21.92 -11.97 -9.50
CA TYR A 51 -21.15 -13.01 -8.82
C TYR A 51 -19.67 -12.97 -9.27
N GLY A 52 -19.42 -12.97 -10.58
CA GLY A 52 -18.05 -12.89 -11.10
C GLY A 52 -17.33 -11.58 -10.71
N LEU A 53 -18.03 -10.44 -10.73
CA LEU A 53 -17.45 -9.15 -10.34
C LEU A 53 -17.11 -9.07 -8.85
N VAL A 54 -17.92 -9.66 -7.96
CA VAL A 54 -17.64 -9.68 -6.52
C VAL A 54 -16.34 -10.42 -6.23
N PHE A 55 -16.15 -11.61 -6.81
CA PHE A 55 -14.92 -12.39 -6.61
C PHE A 55 -13.70 -11.74 -7.26
N LEU A 56 -13.89 -10.94 -8.32
CA LEU A 56 -12.82 -10.17 -8.93
C LEU A 56 -12.42 -8.94 -8.09
N LEU A 57 -13.40 -8.15 -7.63
CA LEU A 57 -13.19 -6.81 -7.08
C LEU A 57 -13.11 -6.74 -5.56
N VAL A 58 -13.82 -7.60 -4.82
CA VAL A 58 -13.82 -7.53 -3.34
C VAL A 58 -12.45 -7.86 -2.75
N PRO A 59 -11.74 -8.91 -3.19
CA PRO A 59 -10.38 -9.15 -2.70
C PRO A 59 -9.42 -8.01 -3.09
N ALA A 60 -9.59 -7.41 -4.28
CA ALA A 60 -8.82 -6.22 -4.68
C ALA A 60 -9.07 -5.04 -3.74
N MET A 61 -10.34 -4.79 -3.37
CA MET A 61 -10.70 -3.74 -2.40
C MET A 61 -10.14 -4.02 -1.01
N ALA A 62 -10.19 -5.28 -0.54
CA ALA A 62 -9.60 -5.66 0.74
C ALA A 62 -8.07 -5.42 0.76
N LEU A 63 -7.37 -5.81 -0.31
CA LEU A 63 -5.93 -5.53 -0.48
C LEU A 63 -5.64 -4.03 -0.54
N PHE A 64 -6.52 -3.24 -1.16
CA PHE A 64 -6.36 -1.79 -1.25
C PHE A 64 -6.48 -1.14 0.14
N LEU A 65 -7.51 -1.51 0.91
CA LEU A 65 -7.71 -1.02 2.27
C LEU A 65 -6.56 -1.44 3.19
N LEU A 66 -6.12 -2.70 3.10
CA LEU A 66 -4.96 -3.19 3.84
C LEU A 66 -3.69 -2.40 3.48
N GLY A 67 -3.50 -2.07 2.20
CA GLY A 67 -2.40 -1.24 1.74
C GLY A 67 -2.39 0.18 2.31
N TYR A 68 -3.56 0.74 2.62
CA TYR A 68 -3.68 2.02 3.35
C TYR A 68 -3.35 1.87 4.83
N VAL A 69 -3.90 0.84 5.48
CA VAL A 69 -3.74 0.56 6.91
C VAL A 69 -2.30 0.23 7.27
N LEU A 70 -1.57 -0.50 6.44
CA LEU A 70 -0.19 -0.90 6.73
C LEU A 70 0.85 0.21 6.51
N LYS A 71 0.48 1.35 5.89
CA LYS A 71 1.42 2.44 5.64
C LYS A 71 1.44 3.43 6.80
N SER A 72 2.59 3.55 7.47
CA SER A 72 2.84 4.51 8.56
C SER A 72 2.57 5.97 8.17
N ARG A 73 2.84 6.33 6.91
CA ARG A 73 2.55 7.66 6.36
C ARG A 73 1.04 8.00 6.33
N THR A 74 0.16 7.00 6.20
CA THR A 74 -1.30 7.18 6.31
C THR A 74 -1.68 7.63 7.72
N TRP A 75 -1.14 6.95 8.74
CA TRP A 75 -1.39 7.29 10.14
C TRP A 75 -0.79 8.63 10.54
N ARG A 76 0.39 8.98 10.03
CA ARG A 76 0.99 10.31 10.26
C ARG A 76 0.10 11.45 9.74
N LEU A 77 -0.68 11.19 8.68
CA LEU A 77 -1.65 12.13 8.14
C LEU A 77 -2.98 12.16 8.92
N LEU A 78 -3.47 10.99 9.38
CA LEU A 78 -4.77 10.87 10.05
C LEU A 78 -4.72 11.18 11.56
N THR A 79 -3.65 10.78 12.26
CA THR A 79 -3.51 10.93 13.70
C THR A 79 -3.39 12.41 14.08
N GLY A 80 -4.34 12.91 14.88
CA GLY A 80 -4.39 14.30 15.32
C GLY A 80 -5.24 15.25 14.44
N CYS A 81 -5.85 14.77 13.35
CA CYS A 81 -6.76 15.59 12.53
C CYS A 81 -8.10 15.93 13.23
N CYS A 82 -8.55 15.09 14.18
CA CYS A 82 -9.84 15.27 14.86
C CYS A 82 -9.76 16.14 16.14
N VAL A 83 -8.58 16.60 16.54
CA VAL A 83 -8.43 17.51 17.67
C VAL A 83 -8.70 18.94 17.17
N ARG A 84 -9.68 19.60 17.80
CA ARG A 84 -10.27 20.92 17.48
C ARG A 84 -9.22 22.04 17.34
N ASP A 85 -8.50 22.10 16.22
CA ASP A 85 -7.98 23.31 15.55
C ASP A 85 -7.18 23.04 14.25
N ALA A 86 -7.16 21.80 13.75
CA ALA A 86 -6.46 21.44 12.52
C ALA A 86 -7.25 21.77 11.22
N ARG A 87 -7.88 22.95 11.13
CA ARG A 87 -8.64 23.37 9.92
C ARG A 87 -7.80 23.53 8.64
N THR A 88 -6.47 23.37 8.72
CA THR A 88 -5.56 23.63 7.59
C THR A 88 -4.69 22.44 7.16
N ASN A 89 -4.65 21.33 7.89
CA ASN A 89 -3.89 20.12 7.47
C ASN A 89 -4.70 19.19 6.54
N CYS A 90 -6.03 19.30 6.51
CA CYS A 90 -6.91 18.72 5.48
C CYS A 90 -7.01 19.63 4.23
N SER A 91 -5.91 20.27 3.84
CA SER A 91 -5.80 21.10 2.64
C SER A 91 -5.55 20.24 1.38
N VAL A 92 -5.52 20.87 0.20
CA VAL A 92 -5.05 20.34 -1.10
C VAL A 92 -3.74 19.53 -0.96
N ARG A 93 -2.87 19.92 -0.02
CA ARG A 93 -1.62 19.22 0.30
C ARG A 93 -1.86 17.81 0.88
N GLY A 94 -2.87 17.65 1.73
CA GLY A 94 -3.29 16.35 2.25
C GLY A 94 -3.93 15.48 1.18
N ALA A 95 -4.76 16.06 0.30
CA ALA A 95 -5.34 15.36 -0.85
C ALA A 95 -4.27 14.85 -1.82
N LEU A 96 -3.23 15.65 -2.11
CA LEU A 96 -2.09 15.25 -2.96
C LEU A 96 -1.31 14.09 -2.34
N VAL A 97 -1.06 14.13 -1.03
CA VAL A 97 -0.39 13.03 -0.31
C VAL A 97 -1.26 11.77 -0.30
N CYS A 98 -2.58 11.89 -0.07
CA CYS A 98 -3.52 10.77 -0.16
C CYS A 98 -3.57 10.16 -1.56
N ALA A 99 -3.52 10.96 -2.63
CA ALA A 99 -3.49 10.48 -4.01
C ALA A 99 -2.18 9.72 -4.31
N GLN A 100 -1.04 10.22 -3.83
CA GLN A 100 0.25 9.53 -3.95
C GLN A 100 0.28 8.21 -3.16
N LEU A 101 -0.29 8.21 -1.95
CA LEU A 101 -0.42 7.02 -1.12
C LEU A 101 -1.31 5.98 -1.80
N GLY A 102 -2.41 6.43 -2.40
CA GLY A 102 -3.35 5.62 -3.18
C GLY A 102 -2.69 4.97 -4.38
N GLY A 103 -1.96 5.73 -5.19
CA GLY A 103 -1.25 5.19 -6.36
C GLY A 103 -0.30 4.04 -6.02
N MET A 104 0.46 4.16 -4.92
CA MET A 104 1.32 3.07 -4.44
C MET A 104 0.56 1.96 -3.70
N ALA A 105 -0.63 2.23 -3.14
CA ALA A 105 -1.45 1.20 -2.48
C ALA A 105 -2.23 0.35 -3.50
N SER A 106 -2.48 0.89 -4.70
CA SER A 106 -3.17 0.19 -5.79
C SER A 106 -2.36 -0.92 -6.46
N VAL A 107 -1.06 -1.06 -6.19
CA VAL A 107 -0.22 -2.08 -6.82
C VAL A 107 -0.72 -3.49 -6.53
N ALA A 108 -0.91 -3.85 -5.25
CA ALA A 108 -1.39 -5.17 -4.87
C ALA A 108 -2.81 -5.50 -5.41
N PRO A 109 -3.80 -4.58 -5.33
CA PRO A 109 -5.10 -4.75 -5.99
C PRO A 109 -5.01 -4.99 -7.51
N LEU A 110 -4.18 -4.21 -8.22
CA LEU A 110 -4.00 -4.36 -9.66
C LEU A 110 -3.32 -5.68 -10.01
N THR A 111 -2.35 -6.11 -9.20
CA THR A 111 -1.72 -7.43 -9.35
C THR A 111 -2.73 -8.56 -9.14
N TRP A 112 -3.59 -8.47 -8.11
CA TRP A 112 -4.67 -9.44 -7.92
C TRP A 112 -5.60 -9.52 -9.12
N VAL A 113 -6.11 -8.38 -9.60
CA VAL A 113 -7.01 -8.33 -10.77
C VAL A 113 -6.34 -8.91 -12.00
N ALA A 114 -5.06 -8.60 -12.25
CA ALA A 114 -4.30 -9.17 -13.35
C ALA A 114 -4.19 -10.70 -13.26
N VAL A 115 -3.83 -11.24 -12.08
CA VAL A 115 -3.71 -12.68 -11.86
C VAL A 115 -5.07 -13.37 -12.02
N ALA A 116 -6.13 -12.80 -11.47
CA ALA A 116 -7.49 -13.30 -11.61
C ALA A 116 -7.99 -13.29 -13.07
N LEU A 117 -7.64 -12.26 -13.85
CA LEU A 117 -7.93 -12.20 -15.29
C LEU A 117 -7.16 -13.26 -16.09
N LEU A 118 -5.91 -13.56 -15.71
CA LEU A 118 -5.16 -14.66 -16.33
C LEU A 118 -5.77 -16.04 -16.00
N GLY A 119 -6.36 -16.19 -14.82
CA GLY A 119 -7.12 -17.38 -14.42
C GLY A 119 -8.41 -17.57 -15.22
N GLY A 120 -9.04 -16.48 -15.69
CA GLY A 120 -10.16 -16.49 -16.64
C GLY A 120 -11.53 -16.80 -16.05
N SER A 121 -11.61 -17.61 -14.99
CA SER A 121 -12.87 -18.11 -14.42
C SER A 121 -13.85 -17.03 -13.97
N PHE A 122 -13.36 -15.98 -13.27
CA PHE A 122 -14.20 -14.89 -12.80
C PHE A 122 -14.72 -14.02 -13.95
N TYR A 123 -13.86 -13.75 -14.95
CA TYR A 123 -14.24 -12.99 -16.13
C TYR A 123 -15.23 -13.77 -16.99
N GLU A 124 -14.99 -15.05 -17.26
CA GLU A 124 -15.89 -15.93 -18.02
C GLU A 124 -17.31 -15.91 -17.41
N CYS A 125 -17.41 -16.05 -16.08
CA CYS A 125 -18.69 -15.98 -15.39
C CYS A 125 -19.32 -14.58 -15.49
N ALA A 126 -18.58 -13.51 -15.21
CA ALA A 126 -19.12 -12.14 -15.26
C ALA A 126 -19.57 -11.74 -16.68
N ALA A 127 -18.74 -12.04 -17.67
CA ALA A 127 -18.95 -11.76 -19.08
C ALA A 127 -20.19 -12.47 -19.62
N SER A 128 -20.43 -13.71 -19.18
CA SER A 128 -21.59 -14.50 -19.61
C SER A 128 -22.94 -13.91 -19.18
N GLY A 129 -22.97 -13.12 -18.10
CA GLY A 129 -24.16 -12.43 -17.61
C GLY A 129 -24.30 -10.98 -18.12
N SER A 130 -23.43 -10.52 -19.02
CA SER A 130 -23.46 -9.15 -19.53
C SER A 130 -24.24 -9.04 -20.84
N ASP A 131 -25.38 -8.35 -20.82
CA ASP A 131 -26.21 -8.13 -22.02
C ASP A 131 -25.45 -7.41 -23.14
N VAL A 132 -24.58 -6.45 -22.78
CA VAL A 132 -23.79 -5.68 -23.75
C VAL A 132 -22.76 -6.56 -24.45
N LEU A 133 -22.12 -7.44 -23.70
CA LEU A 133 -21.13 -8.37 -24.25
C LEU A 133 -21.82 -9.48 -25.05
N ALA A 134 -22.96 -9.96 -24.57
CA ALA A 134 -23.79 -10.94 -25.27
C ALA A 134 -24.18 -10.45 -26.66
N ARG A 135 -24.64 -9.19 -26.80
CA ARG A 135 -24.97 -8.60 -28.10
C ARG A 135 -23.78 -8.52 -29.06
N ARG A 136 -22.56 -8.27 -28.56
CA ARG A 136 -21.36 -8.20 -29.39
C ARG A 136 -20.86 -9.58 -29.80
N LEU A 137 -20.82 -10.53 -28.87
CA LEU A 137 -20.32 -11.88 -29.11
C LEU A 137 -21.26 -12.72 -29.96
N CYS A 138 -22.57 -12.50 -29.83
CA CYS A 138 -23.60 -13.21 -30.60
C CYS A 138 -23.99 -12.50 -31.90
N LEU A 139 -23.28 -11.44 -32.30
CA LEU A 139 -23.57 -10.72 -33.54
C LEU A 139 -23.36 -11.65 -34.75
N GLY A 140 -24.42 -11.90 -35.52
CA GLY A 140 -24.36 -12.83 -36.66
C GLY A 140 -24.36 -14.32 -36.29
N ARG A 141 -24.61 -14.67 -35.02
CA ARG A 141 -24.82 -16.06 -34.56
C ARG A 141 -26.32 -16.37 -34.39
N ASP A 142 -26.61 -17.62 -34.01
CA ASP A 142 -27.97 -18.09 -33.71
C ASP A 142 -28.69 -17.14 -32.72
N PRO A 143 -29.97 -16.80 -32.93
CA PRO A 143 -30.76 -15.97 -32.02
C PRO A 143 -30.82 -16.51 -30.57
N ALA A 144 -30.65 -17.82 -30.36
CA ALA A 144 -30.59 -18.43 -29.04
C ALA A 144 -29.27 -18.17 -28.30
N CYS A 145 -28.22 -17.68 -28.98
CA CYS A 145 -26.88 -17.46 -28.42
C CYS A 145 -26.91 -16.57 -27.17
N ALA A 146 -27.64 -15.45 -27.21
CA ALA A 146 -27.71 -14.52 -26.08
C ALA A 146 -28.39 -15.15 -24.85
N SER A 147 -29.42 -15.98 -25.07
CA SER A 147 -30.12 -16.69 -23.98
C SER A 147 -29.32 -17.85 -23.40
N GLN A 148 -28.44 -18.46 -24.19
CA GLN A 148 -27.63 -19.60 -23.77
C GLN A 148 -26.26 -19.19 -23.20
N LEU A 149 -25.79 -17.97 -23.47
CA LEU A 149 -24.50 -17.46 -23.00
C LEU A 149 -24.28 -17.62 -21.49
N PRO A 150 -25.27 -17.35 -20.59
CA PRO A 150 -25.10 -17.53 -19.15
C PRO A 150 -24.86 -18.99 -18.72
N LEU A 151 -25.21 -19.97 -19.55
CA LEU A 151 -25.05 -21.41 -19.29
C LEU A 151 -23.69 -21.96 -19.76
N VAL A 152 -22.97 -21.19 -20.59
CA VAL A 152 -21.69 -21.57 -21.19
C VAL A 152 -20.62 -21.88 -20.13
N PRO A 153 -20.43 -21.09 -19.06
CA PRO A 153 -19.41 -21.39 -18.04
C PRO A 153 -19.66 -22.71 -17.30
N CYS A 154 -20.89 -23.22 -17.25
CA CYS A 154 -21.24 -24.49 -16.62
C CYS A 154 -21.22 -25.68 -17.57
N GLN A 155 -20.86 -25.49 -18.84
CA GLN A 155 -20.95 -26.54 -19.87
C GLN A 155 -22.36 -27.13 -20.02
N LYS A 156 -23.41 -26.36 -19.66
CA LYS A 156 -24.82 -26.79 -19.71
C LYS A 156 -25.53 -26.36 -21.01
N ALA A 157 -24.86 -25.62 -21.88
CA ALA A 157 -25.44 -25.17 -23.15
C ALA A 157 -25.37 -26.29 -24.20
N SER A 158 -26.49 -26.57 -24.88
CA SER A 158 -26.62 -27.67 -25.85
C SER A 158 -26.20 -27.32 -27.29
N ALA A 159 -25.73 -26.09 -27.57
CA ALA A 159 -25.42 -25.66 -28.93
C ALA A 159 -24.00 -26.06 -29.40
N PRO A 160 -23.82 -26.39 -30.69
CA PRO A 160 -22.49 -26.49 -31.30
C PRO A 160 -21.82 -25.10 -31.26
N GLY A 161 -20.57 -25.03 -30.79
CA GLY A 161 -19.81 -23.77 -30.67
C GLY A 161 -19.80 -23.13 -29.28
N VAL A 162 -20.37 -23.80 -28.26
CA VAL A 162 -20.26 -23.41 -26.84
C VAL A 162 -18.80 -23.38 -26.37
N GLN A 163 -18.00 -24.36 -26.81
CA GLN A 163 -16.58 -24.43 -26.51
C GLN A 163 -15.84 -23.23 -27.12
N ASP A 164 -16.17 -22.86 -28.36
CA ASP A 164 -15.53 -21.72 -29.06
C ASP A 164 -15.83 -20.39 -28.35
N LEU A 165 -17.05 -20.24 -27.83
CA LEU A 165 -17.46 -19.02 -27.11
C LEU A 165 -16.77 -18.91 -25.74
N LEU A 166 -16.58 -20.03 -25.04
CA LEU A 166 -15.82 -20.07 -23.80
C LEU A 166 -14.34 -19.79 -24.03
N MET A 167 -13.76 -20.33 -25.11
CA MET A 167 -12.37 -20.07 -25.50
C MET A 167 -12.15 -18.60 -25.88
N GLU A 168 -13.10 -17.98 -26.58
CA GLU A 168 -13.09 -16.54 -26.90
C GLU A 168 -13.12 -15.68 -25.62
N LEU A 169 -14.02 -15.99 -24.67
CA LEU A 169 -14.09 -15.30 -23.38
C LEU A 169 -12.81 -15.46 -22.55
N ARG A 170 -12.24 -16.66 -22.53
CA ARG A 170 -10.95 -16.94 -21.87
C ARG A 170 -9.81 -16.16 -22.51
N ALA A 171 -9.75 -16.14 -23.84
CA ALA A 171 -8.74 -15.38 -24.58
C ALA A 171 -8.85 -13.88 -24.29
N GLN A 172 -10.07 -13.33 -24.31
CA GLN A 172 -10.31 -11.93 -23.92
C GLN A 172 -9.84 -11.63 -22.50
N SER A 173 -10.14 -12.51 -21.55
CA SER A 173 -9.68 -12.36 -20.16
C SER A 173 -8.15 -12.33 -20.07
N GLN A 174 -7.47 -13.28 -20.72
CA GLN A 174 -6.01 -13.37 -20.69
C GLN A 174 -5.33 -12.18 -21.37
N VAL A 175 -5.86 -11.73 -22.52
CA VAL A 175 -5.37 -10.53 -23.23
C VAL A 175 -5.54 -9.29 -22.35
N LEU A 176 -6.70 -9.11 -21.72
CA LEU A 176 -6.93 -8.01 -20.76
C LEU A 176 -5.97 -8.09 -19.56
N GLY A 177 -5.73 -9.29 -19.03
CA GLY A 177 -4.75 -9.53 -17.97
C GLY A 177 -3.34 -9.08 -18.35
N TRP A 178 -2.85 -9.48 -19.53
CA TRP A 178 -1.52 -9.07 -20.03
C TRP A 178 -1.42 -7.58 -20.33
N ILE A 179 -2.47 -6.98 -20.93
CA ILE A 179 -2.54 -5.53 -21.16
C ILE A 179 -2.46 -4.78 -19.83
N LEU A 180 -3.18 -5.24 -18.80
CA LEU A 180 -3.16 -4.63 -17.47
C LEU A 180 -1.76 -4.72 -16.84
N ILE A 181 -1.10 -5.88 -16.90
CA ILE A 181 0.27 -6.07 -16.41
C ILE A 181 1.23 -5.09 -17.10
N ALA A 182 1.19 -5.03 -18.43
CA ALA A 182 2.03 -4.13 -19.21
C ALA A 182 1.80 -2.66 -18.82
N ALA A 183 0.53 -2.25 -18.71
CA ALA A 183 0.16 -0.89 -18.32
C ALA A 183 0.68 -0.54 -16.92
N VAL A 184 0.55 -1.44 -15.93
CA VAL A 184 1.07 -1.23 -14.57
C VAL A 184 2.60 -1.10 -14.57
N ILE A 185 3.32 -1.97 -15.28
CA ILE A 185 4.79 -1.92 -15.35
C ILE A 185 5.25 -0.60 -16.00
N ILE A 186 4.66 -0.21 -17.12
CA ILE A 186 4.97 1.04 -17.82
C ILE A 186 4.70 2.24 -16.90
N PHE A 187 3.53 2.26 -16.24
CA PHE A 187 3.19 3.31 -15.29
C PHE A 187 4.20 3.42 -14.14
N LEU A 188 4.58 2.29 -13.53
CA LEU A 188 5.57 2.26 -12.45
C LEU A 188 6.96 2.73 -12.91
N LEU A 189 7.37 2.36 -14.12
CA LEU A 189 8.63 2.83 -14.72
C LEU A 189 8.60 4.33 -14.94
N ILE A 190 7.58 4.86 -15.62
CA ILE A 190 7.43 6.30 -15.87
C ILE A 190 7.37 7.07 -14.55
N PHE A 191 6.54 6.61 -13.61
CA PHE A 191 6.41 7.22 -12.29
C PHE A 191 7.76 7.26 -11.57
N THR A 192 8.50 6.16 -11.57
CA THR A 192 9.83 6.08 -10.95
C THR A 192 10.81 7.03 -11.64
N LEU A 193 10.87 7.02 -12.98
CA LEU A 193 11.78 7.88 -13.74
C LEU A 193 11.50 9.35 -13.48
N VAL A 194 10.24 9.78 -13.60
CA VAL A 194 9.83 11.17 -13.34
C VAL A 194 10.15 11.57 -11.90
N THR A 195 9.82 10.73 -10.92
CA THR A 195 10.11 10.99 -9.50
C THR A 195 11.62 11.11 -9.26
N ARG A 196 12.45 10.29 -9.91
CA ARG A 196 13.92 10.38 -9.77
C ARG A 196 14.50 11.61 -10.48
N CYS A 197 14.01 11.95 -11.68
CA CYS A 197 14.46 13.10 -12.45
C CYS A 197 14.09 14.44 -11.80
N LEU A 198 12.92 14.52 -11.15
CA LEU A 198 12.46 15.72 -10.46
C LEU A 198 13.03 15.86 -9.03
N SER A 199 13.87 14.91 -8.60
CA SER A 199 14.51 14.95 -7.29
C SER A 199 15.38 16.19 -7.14
N PRO A 200 15.17 17.04 -6.11
CA PRO A 200 16.00 18.20 -5.86
C PRO A 200 17.39 17.84 -5.30
N VAL A 201 17.58 16.58 -4.90
CA VAL A 201 18.82 16.07 -4.28
C VAL A 201 19.52 15.04 -5.17
N SER A 202 20.85 15.01 -5.09
CA SER A 202 21.68 14.06 -5.83
C SER A 202 21.46 12.61 -5.38
N PHE A 203 21.80 11.65 -6.24
CA PHE A 203 21.64 10.23 -5.95
C PHE A 203 22.38 9.76 -4.69
N MET A 204 23.63 10.21 -4.49
CA MET A 204 24.42 9.81 -3.32
C MET A 204 23.89 10.45 -2.04
N GLN A 205 23.46 11.72 -2.10
CA GLN A 205 22.82 12.38 -0.97
C GLN A 205 21.51 11.68 -0.58
N LEU A 206 20.70 11.25 -1.55
CA LEU A 206 19.48 10.50 -1.29
C LEU A 206 19.75 9.13 -0.65
N LYS A 207 20.84 8.44 -1.05
CA LYS A 207 21.27 7.19 -0.40
C LYS A 207 21.69 7.44 1.05
N PHE A 208 22.55 8.43 1.28
CA PHE A 208 22.95 8.82 2.62
C PHE A 208 21.74 9.16 3.50
N TRP A 209 20.78 9.91 2.95
CA TRP A 209 19.56 10.28 3.65
C TRP A 209 18.77 9.05 4.12
N LYS A 210 18.59 8.04 3.27
CA LYS A 210 17.93 6.80 3.68
C LYS A 210 18.65 6.09 4.82
N ILE A 211 19.99 6.02 4.75
CA ILE A 211 20.82 5.42 5.81
C ILE A 211 20.68 6.21 7.12
N TYR A 212 20.71 7.55 7.04
CA TYR A 212 20.52 8.42 8.20
C TYR A 212 19.20 8.15 8.91
N LEU A 213 18.09 8.07 8.16
CA LEU A 213 16.77 7.82 8.75
C LEU A 213 16.66 6.45 9.40
N GLU A 214 17.23 5.42 8.78
CA GLU A 214 17.24 4.08 9.35
C GLU A 214 18.01 4.05 10.68
N GLN A 215 19.17 4.72 10.74
CA GLN A 215 19.95 4.84 11.96
C GLN A 215 19.25 5.70 13.03
N GLU A 216 18.66 6.83 12.63
CA GLU A 216 17.89 7.70 13.53
C GLU A 216 16.75 6.93 14.19
N GLN A 217 16.02 6.10 13.43
CA GLN A 217 14.93 5.28 13.95
C GLN A 217 15.42 4.20 14.93
N GLN A 218 16.51 3.51 14.61
CA GLN A 218 17.08 2.49 15.50
C GLN A 218 17.54 3.10 16.83
N ILE A 219 18.23 4.25 16.77
CA ILE A 219 18.68 4.99 17.95
C ILE A 219 17.49 5.50 18.75
N LEU A 220 16.50 6.10 18.10
CA LEU A 220 15.29 6.61 18.77
C LEU A 220 14.55 5.49 19.50
N LYS A 221 14.37 4.32 18.87
CA LYS A 221 13.73 3.16 19.50
C LYS A 221 14.50 2.70 20.74
N ARG A 222 15.83 2.59 20.63
CA ARG A 222 16.70 2.17 21.74
C ARG A 222 16.63 3.14 22.92
N GLU A 223 16.82 4.43 22.67
CA GLU A 223 16.82 5.46 23.72
C GLU A 223 15.42 5.65 24.33
N ALA A 224 14.36 5.62 23.52
CA ALA A 224 12.99 5.72 24.01
C ALA A 224 12.63 4.52 24.91
N THR A 225 13.05 3.31 24.53
CA THR A 225 12.85 2.10 25.35
C THR A 225 13.58 2.23 26.68
N ALA A 226 14.87 2.59 26.65
CA ALA A 226 15.65 2.77 27.88
C ALA A 226 15.09 3.85 28.81
N HIS A 227 14.61 4.96 28.23
CA HIS A 227 13.98 6.04 28.97
C HIS A 227 12.64 5.62 29.59
N ALA A 228 11.81 4.89 28.85
CA ALA A 228 10.53 4.36 29.34
C ALA A 228 10.73 3.32 30.46
N THR A 229 11.72 2.42 30.33
CA THR A 229 12.06 1.43 31.37
C THR A 229 12.44 2.12 32.68
N LYS A 230 13.35 3.11 32.63
CA LYS A 230 13.77 3.86 33.83
C LYS A 230 12.61 4.59 34.50
N LEU A 231 11.73 5.21 33.70
CA LEU A 231 10.54 5.88 34.22
C LEU A 231 9.57 4.89 34.89
N ALA A 232 9.37 3.72 34.30
CA ALA A 232 8.52 2.68 34.87
C ALA A 232 9.09 2.11 36.17
N GLU A 233 10.39 1.84 36.22
CA GLU A 233 11.09 1.35 37.43
C GLU A 233 10.97 2.33 38.59
N GLU A 234 11.24 3.62 38.37
CA GLU A 234 11.13 4.64 39.44
C GLU A 234 9.68 4.77 39.93
N ASN A 235 8.69 4.81 39.02
CA ASN A 235 7.28 4.90 39.40
C ASN A 235 6.80 3.70 40.22
N ILE A 236 7.18 2.48 39.81
CA ILE A 236 6.84 1.25 40.53
C ILE A 236 7.51 1.24 41.92
N LYS A 237 8.77 1.65 41.99
CA LYS A 237 9.51 1.74 43.25
C LYS A 237 8.86 2.73 44.22
N CYS A 238 8.59 3.96 43.78
CA CYS A 238 7.91 4.97 44.59
C CYS A 238 6.53 4.51 45.06
N PHE A 239 5.78 3.77 44.23
CA PHE A 239 4.49 3.20 44.61
C PHE A 239 4.59 2.18 45.75
N PHE A 240 5.53 1.23 45.68
CA PHE A 240 5.69 0.22 46.73
C PHE A 240 6.34 0.77 48.02
N GLU A 241 7.24 1.74 47.88
CA GLU A 241 7.93 2.39 49.01
C GLU A 241 7.12 3.57 49.61
N SER A 242 5.95 3.89 49.07
CA SER A 242 5.13 5.07 49.46
C SER A 242 5.95 6.36 49.54
N SER A 243 6.88 6.53 48.59
CA SER A 243 7.81 7.66 48.53
C SER A 243 7.42 8.61 47.41
N ASP A 244 7.74 9.91 47.56
CA ASP A 244 7.47 10.88 46.51
C ASP A 244 8.30 10.62 45.24
N PRO A 245 7.71 10.76 44.04
CA PRO A 245 8.41 10.53 42.78
C PRO A 245 9.45 11.61 42.51
N LYS A 246 10.61 11.22 42.00
CA LYS A 246 11.63 12.15 41.51
C LYS A 246 11.17 12.80 40.21
N GLU A 247 11.53 14.07 40.02
CA GLU A 247 11.22 14.80 38.78
C GLU A 247 11.96 14.15 37.60
N PHE A 248 11.19 13.51 36.72
CA PHE A 248 11.70 12.83 35.53
C PHE A 248 11.27 13.58 34.27
N ASN A 249 12.24 14.24 33.62
CA ASN A 249 11.99 15.10 32.48
C ASN A 249 11.63 14.27 31.23
N THR A 250 10.35 14.34 30.84
CA THR A 250 9.86 13.83 29.56
C THR A 250 9.53 15.01 28.62
N PRO A 251 9.79 14.89 27.30
CA PRO A 251 9.39 15.93 26.36
C PRO A 251 7.88 16.17 26.42
N ASN A 252 7.47 17.43 26.31
CA ASN A 252 6.05 17.78 26.41
C ASN A 252 5.28 17.32 25.16
N MET A 253 3.95 17.31 25.25
CA MET A 253 3.07 16.89 24.15
C MET A 253 3.26 17.73 22.87
N LYS A 254 3.56 19.02 22.98
CA LYS A 254 3.78 19.90 21.81
C LYS A 254 5.05 19.50 21.06
N ASP A 255 6.11 19.15 21.77
CA ASP A 255 7.39 18.71 21.19
C ASP A 255 7.20 17.40 20.40
N TRP A 256 6.46 16.43 20.98
CA TRP A 256 6.09 15.19 20.30
C TRP A 256 5.25 15.42 19.04
N GLN A 257 4.28 16.31 19.11
CA GLN A 257 3.45 16.66 17.95
C GLN A 257 4.29 17.32 16.84
N GLN A 258 5.30 18.10 17.20
CA GLN A 258 6.13 18.83 16.25
C GLN A 258 7.02 17.91 15.43
N ILE A 259 7.68 16.94 16.07
CA ILE A 259 8.53 15.95 15.39
C ILE A 259 7.72 14.92 14.59
N SER A 260 6.43 14.76 14.90
CA SER A 260 5.51 13.85 14.20
C SER A 260 4.86 14.45 12.95
N SER A 261 5.08 15.75 12.68
CA SER A 261 4.52 16.41 11.50
C SER A 261 5.16 15.90 10.19
N LEU A 262 4.48 16.10 9.05
CA LEU A 262 5.00 15.70 7.75
C LEU A 262 6.30 16.45 7.41
N PHE A 263 7.26 15.74 6.84
CA PHE A 263 8.52 16.33 6.45
C PHE A 263 8.35 17.39 5.36
N THR A 264 9.02 18.53 5.55
CA THR A 264 9.06 19.63 4.58
C THR A 264 10.51 19.91 4.21
N PHE A 265 10.79 19.87 2.91
CA PHE A 265 12.11 20.15 2.38
C PHE A 265 12.33 21.65 2.18
N ASN A 266 13.54 22.12 2.51
CA ASN A 266 14.00 23.47 2.26
C ASN A 266 15.39 23.42 1.64
N VAL A 267 15.60 24.15 0.54
CA VAL A 267 16.88 24.17 -0.19
C VAL A 267 17.98 24.89 0.61
N LYS A 268 17.60 25.88 1.43
CA LYS A 268 18.53 26.72 2.20
C LYS A 268 19.00 26.03 3.48
N ASP A 269 18.11 25.26 4.11
CA ASP A 269 18.39 24.55 5.36
C ASP A 269 18.22 23.05 5.15
N GLN A 270 19.34 22.34 4.98
CA GLN A 270 19.36 20.91 4.68
C GLN A 270 19.15 20.07 5.95
N TYR A 271 17.89 19.81 6.28
CA TYR A 271 17.51 18.86 7.33
C TYR A 271 17.09 17.52 6.74
N TYR A 272 17.45 16.43 7.43
CA TYR A 272 17.16 15.06 7.01
C TYR A 272 15.91 14.46 7.68
N SER A 273 15.45 15.04 8.78
CA SER A 273 14.25 14.58 9.47
C SER A 273 13.60 15.75 10.19
N MET A 274 12.37 15.54 10.67
CA MET A 274 11.68 16.53 11.50
C MET A 274 12.30 16.67 12.89
N LEU A 275 12.87 15.59 13.42
CA LEU A 275 13.63 15.61 14.67
C LEU A 275 14.93 16.41 14.52
N HIS A 276 15.67 16.19 13.42
CA HIS A 276 16.84 16.98 13.06
C HIS A 276 16.50 18.46 12.90
N LYS A 277 15.39 18.78 12.20
CA LYS A 277 14.90 20.15 12.06
C LYS A 277 14.50 20.78 13.40
N TYR A 278 13.93 20.01 14.32
CA TYR A 278 13.52 20.47 15.65
C TYR A 278 14.73 20.84 16.52
N VAL A 279 15.75 19.99 16.57
CA VAL A 279 16.93 20.18 17.44
C VAL A 279 17.79 21.36 16.98
N ASN A 280 17.97 21.54 15.67
CA ASN A 280 18.89 22.55 15.11
C ASN A 280 18.25 23.93 14.88
N ARG A 281 17.02 24.16 15.38
CA ARG A 281 16.35 25.45 15.24
C ARG A 281 16.85 26.44 16.30
N LYS A 282 17.23 27.65 15.86
CA LYS A 282 17.67 28.74 16.74
C LYS A 282 16.57 29.35 17.61
N ASP A 283 15.30 29.19 17.20
CA ASP A 283 14.14 29.74 17.91
C ASP A 283 13.11 28.64 18.20
N LYS A 284 12.96 28.28 19.49
CA LYS A 284 12.05 27.26 19.99
C LYS A 284 10.63 27.79 20.28
N SER A 285 10.40 29.10 20.16
CA SER A 285 9.12 29.73 20.54
C SER A 285 8.03 29.64 19.47
N GLN A 286 8.40 29.41 18.20
CA GLN A 286 7.47 29.26 17.08
C GLN A 286 7.28 27.80 16.69
N SER A 287 6.05 27.38 16.39
CA SER A 287 5.78 26.05 15.80
C SER A 287 6.65 25.82 14.55
N ILE A 288 7.02 24.58 14.20
CA ILE A 288 7.77 24.25 12.94
C ILE A 288 6.99 24.67 11.68
N ARG A 289 5.80 25.26 11.81
CA ARG A 289 4.98 25.72 10.67
C ARG A 289 5.76 26.64 9.74
N SER A 290 6.14 26.02 8.63
CA SER A 290 6.50 26.56 7.32
C SER A 290 7.41 27.78 7.39
N ALA A 291 8.72 27.53 7.41
CA ALA A 291 9.68 28.56 7.02
C ALA A 291 9.43 28.95 5.55
N LYS A 292 9.72 30.21 5.19
CA LYS A 292 9.55 30.72 3.83
C LYS A 292 10.42 29.90 2.86
N GLY A 293 9.78 29.03 2.06
CA GLY A 293 10.47 28.12 1.12
C GLY A 293 10.19 26.62 1.33
N ASP A 294 9.49 26.23 2.41
CA ASP A 294 9.19 24.83 2.72
C ASP A 294 8.22 24.18 1.71
N ARG A 295 8.68 23.14 1.01
CA ARG A 295 7.88 22.38 0.02
C ARG A 295 7.74 20.92 0.43
N VAL A 296 6.55 20.35 0.19
CA VAL A 296 6.34 18.90 0.27
C VAL A 296 6.73 18.36 -1.09
N ASP A 297 7.82 17.61 -1.12
CA ASP A 297 8.34 17.02 -2.34
C ASP A 297 7.91 15.54 -2.41
N PRO A 298 7.19 15.12 -3.48
CA PRO A 298 6.77 13.73 -3.66
C PRO A 298 7.94 12.74 -3.53
N VAL A 299 9.12 13.13 -4.01
CA VAL A 299 10.34 12.31 -4.02
C VAL A 299 10.83 12.02 -2.61
N LEU A 300 10.59 12.94 -1.67
CA LEU A 300 11.02 12.86 -0.27
C LEU A 300 9.94 12.25 0.64
N GLY A 301 8.86 11.73 0.06
CA GLY A 301 7.79 11.08 0.82
C GLY A 301 8.23 9.84 1.62
N PHE A 302 9.40 9.26 1.32
CA PHE A 302 9.96 8.14 2.09
C PHE A 302 10.37 8.55 3.52
N VAL A 303 10.65 9.84 3.77
CA VAL A 303 11.02 10.35 5.10
C VAL A 303 9.88 10.13 6.10
N ASP A 304 8.64 10.27 5.64
CA ASP A 304 7.44 10.06 6.47
C ASP A 304 7.03 8.59 6.57
N SER A 305 7.49 7.75 5.65
CA SER A 305 7.26 6.31 5.65
C SER A 305 8.26 5.55 6.51
N ALA A 306 9.43 6.14 6.81
CA ALA A 306 10.47 5.59 7.67
C ALA A 306 10.09 5.57 9.17
N GLY A 307 8.81 5.53 9.49
CA GLY A 307 8.29 5.40 10.86
C GLY A 307 7.71 4.02 11.07
N LEU A 308 8.15 3.36 12.16
CA LEU A 308 7.60 2.17 12.80
C LEU A 308 6.92 1.18 11.84
N ASN A 309 7.63 0.10 11.50
CA ASN A 309 6.96 -1.11 11.01
C ASN A 309 5.83 -1.42 12.00
N ILE A 310 4.59 -1.25 11.56
CA ILE A 310 3.37 -1.42 12.38
C ILE A 310 3.27 -2.85 12.94
N THR A 311 4.10 -3.77 12.43
CA THR A 311 4.27 -5.12 12.97
C THR A 311 4.82 -5.18 14.40
N ASP A 312 5.36 -4.08 14.95
CA ASP A 312 5.81 -4.01 16.36
C ASP A 312 4.74 -3.45 17.32
N MET A 313 3.55 -3.09 16.84
CA MET A 313 2.37 -2.79 17.65
C MET A 313 1.31 -3.89 17.49
N SER A 314 1.72 -5.15 17.66
CA SER A 314 0.77 -6.24 17.91
C SER A 314 0.51 -6.36 19.41
N LEU A 315 -0.71 -6.02 19.80
CA LEU A 315 -1.46 -6.81 20.78
C LEU A 315 -1.98 -8.05 20.06
#